data_AF-A0A938UXJ3-F1
#
_entry.id   AF-A0A938UXJ3-F1
#
_cell.length_a   1.000
_cell.length_b   1.000
_cell.length_c   1.000
_cell.angle_alpha   90.00
_cell.angle_beta   90.00
_cell.angle_gamma   90.00
#
_symmetry.space_group_name_H-M   'P 1'
#
loop_
_entity.id
_entity.type
_entity.pdbx_description
1 polymer ?
#
loop_
_entity_poly.entity_id
_entity_poly.type
_entity_poly.pdbx_seq_one_letter_code
_entity_poly.pdbx_strand_id
1 'polypeptide(L)'
;MRWKGWAKVSLIIFLIADLFGNMGFYGKEKTDDYFRKTKIVEAISLEKGPFRIFSTSKTINLDTPILLGNAVPFDLIKEKHLPSLNMIYHFHDIWGIDVVRLKKNDDLYRKFINLPSISSSHLVDVYGVKYVISVTSLEEDPRFELIYARLEGLEGEREELLRKETIKLYRVKKPSPKAQIVKDFKVMDPKEILPEMVDKDFQSGRKVLLEEVPQWNHQNSTPDSLTIGDEKKFVKFISETNNRLSLQVRTDEKSILVLSDTHYPGWKAFVDGREEKILRANYHFRAITLNNGSHRVDFMFDPISFKLGAGITLVGGALLLIGWVILRRNLWKIKGAQR
;
A
#
# COMPACT_ATOMS: atom_id res chain seq x y z
N MET A 1 -31.53 -37.47 -18.23
CA MET A 1 -30.57 -38.50 -17.77
C MET A 1 -30.29 -38.33 -16.28
N ARG A 2 -30.82 -39.22 -15.42
CA ARG A 2 -30.48 -39.23 -13.99
C ARG A 2 -29.16 -39.98 -13.82
N TRP A 3 -28.08 -39.27 -13.51
CA TRP A 3 -26.80 -39.89 -13.19
C TRP A 3 -26.98 -40.86 -12.02
N LYS A 4 -26.57 -42.12 -12.20
CA LYS A 4 -26.59 -43.14 -11.14
C LYS A 4 -25.75 -42.64 -9.96
N GLY A 5 -26.14 -42.98 -8.73
CA GLY A 5 -25.51 -42.46 -7.50
C GLY A 5 -23.99 -42.66 -7.47
N TRP A 6 -23.50 -43.78 -8.01
CA TRP A 6 -22.07 -44.06 -8.11
C TRP A 6 -21.32 -43.08 -9.01
N ALA A 7 -21.93 -42.60 -10.10
CA ALA A 7 -21.28 -41.66 -11.02
C ALA A 7 -21.05 -40.28 -10.38
N LYS A 8 -21.95 -39.85 -9.47
CA LYS A 8 -21.75 -38.63 -8.68
C LYS A 8 -20.61 -38.78 -7.67
N VAL A 9 -20.53 -39.94 -7.01
CA VAL A 9 -19.45 -40.25 -6.06
C VAL A 9 -18.11 -40.31 -6.79
N SER A 10 -18.04 -40.98 -7.94
CA SER A 10 -16.84 -41.04 -8.77
C SER A 10 -16.40 -39.66 -9.27
N LEU A 11 -17.33 -38.79 -9.67
CA LEU A 11 -17.00 -37.42 -10.07
C LEU A 11 -16.45 -36.59 -8.90
N ILE A 12 -17.03 -36.72 -7.71
CA ILE A 12 -16.52 -36.04 -6.51
C ILE A 12 -15.13 -36.54 -6.15
N ILE A 13 -14.89 -37.86 -6.18
CA ILE A 13 -13.57 -38.44 -5.94
C ILE A 13 -12.58 -37.96 -6.99
N PHE A 14 -12.97 -37.89 -8.26
CA PHE A 14 -12.12 -37.38 -9.34
C PHE A 14 -11.78 -35.91 -9.15
N LEU A 15 -12.75 -35.06 -8.79
CA LEU A 15 -12.50 -33.64 -8.52
C LEU A 15 -11.64 -33.43 -7.27
N ILE A 16 -11.81 -34.23 -6.22
CA ILE A 16 -10.93 -34.22 -5.05
C ILE A 16 -9.52 -34.69 -5.45
N ALA A 17 -9.41 -35.77 -6.21
CA ALA A 17 -8.13 -36.26 -6.70
C ALA A 17 -7.46 -35.30 -7.70
N ASP A 18 -8.21 -34.51 -8.46
CA ASP A 18 -7.66 -33.48 -9.35
C ASP A 18 -7.21 -32.25 -8.54
N LEU A 19 -8.04 -31.81 -7.59
CA LEU A 19 -7.76 -30.68 -6.69
C LEU A 19 -6.58 -30.96 -5.74
N PHE A 20 -6.40 -32.22 -5.33
CA PHE A 20 -5.38 -32.63 -4.33
C PHE A 20 -4.31 -33.59 -4.86
N GLY A 21 -4.49 -34.22 -6.03
CA GLY A 21 -3.50 -35.13 -6.62
C GLY A 21 -2.29 -34.40 -7.21
N ASN A 22 -2.44 -33.10 -7.48
CA ASN A 22 -1.33 -32.21 -7.86
C ASN A 22 -0.55 -31.62 -6.67
N MET A 23 -0.67 -32.21 -5.46
CA MET A 23 0.15 -31.81 -4.30
C MET A 23 1.67 -32.08 -4.49
N GLY A 24 2.07 -32.77 -5.57
CA GLY A 24 3.47 -33.02 -5.92
C GLY A 24 4.22 -31.85 -6.60
N PHE A 25 3.56 -30.74 -6.92
CA PHE A 25 4.21 -29.57 -7.53
C PHE A 25 4.96 -28.67 -6.54
N TYR A 26 4.78 -28.87 -5.23
CA TYR A 26 5.41 -28.04 -4.22
C TYR A 26 6.61 -28.78 -3.62
N GLY A 27 7.82 -28.37 -4.02
CA GLY A 27 9.06 -28.79 -3.36
C GLY A 27 8.99 -28.47 -1.86
N LYS A 28 9.53 -29.37 -1.02
CA LYS A 28 9.70 -29.08 0.41
C LYS A 28 10.96 -28.25 0.58
N GLU A 29 10.78 -26.95 0.70
CA GLU A 29 11.84 -25.99 1.00
C GLU A 29 11.90 -25.68 2.50
N LYS A 30 13.09 -25.34 3.03
CA LYS A 30 13.22 -24.96 4.44
C LYS A 30 12.63 -23.57 4.67
N THR A 31 11.78 -23.45 5.68
CA THR A 31 11.17 -22.17 6.10
C THR A 31 12.21 -21.08 6.33
N ASP A 32 13.35 -21.41 6.95
CA ASP A 32 14.40 -20.43 7.26
C ASP A 32 15.03 -19.80 6.01
N ASP A 33 15.06 -20.51 4.88
CA ASP A 33 15.62 -19.98 3.62
C ASP A 33 14.72 -18.90 3.00
N TYR A 34 13.44 -18.87 3.36
CA TYR A 34 12.48 -17.86 2.92
C TYR A 34 12.48 -16.58 3.75
N PHE A 35 12.87 -16.67 5.03
CA PHE A 35 12.81 -15.55 5.97
C PHE A 35 14.18 -14.97 6.32
N ARG A 36 15.25 -15.37 5.62
CA ARG A 36 16.59 -14.79 5.85
C ARG A 36 16.55 -13.29 5.59
N LYS A 37 16.75 -12.50 6.65
CA LYS A 37 16.87 -11.05 6.54
C LYS A 37 18.18 -10.73 5.84
N THR A 38 18.10 -9.94 4.77
CA THR A 38 19.29 -9.35 4.15
C THR A 38 19.79 -8.18 4.98
N LYS A 39 21.04 -7.76 4.79
CA LYS A 39 21.55 -6.53 5.43
C LYS A 39 20.69 -5.29 5.13
N ILE A 40 20.06 -5.23 3.95
CA ILE A 40 19.10 -4.18 3.58
C ILE A 40 17.83 -4.29 4.44
N VAL A 41 17.25 -5.49 4.55
CA VAL A 41 16.07 -5.74 5.38
C VAL A 41 16.37 -5.38 6.84
N GLU A 42 17.52 -5.81 7.37
CA GLU A 42 17.96 -5.48 8.73
C GLU A 42 18.10 -3.97 8.93
N ALA A 43 18.79 -3.28 8.01
CA ALA A 43 18.98 -1.83 8.08
C ALA A 43 17.65 -1.06 8.09
N ILE A 44 16.67 -1.49 7.28
CA ILE A 44 15.35 -0.85 7.21
C ILE A 44 14.46 -1.24 8.40
N SER A 45 14.48 -2.51 8.84
CA SER A 45 13.65 -3.02 9.95
C SER A 45 14.00 -2.43 11.32
N LEU A 46 15.18 -1.83 11.49
CA LEU A 46 15.57 -1.17 12.74
C LEU A 46 14.81 0.13 12.99
N GLU A 47 14.24 0.73 11.95
CA GLU A 47 13.50 1.99 12.08
C GLU A 47 12.02 1.79 12.38
N LYS A 48 11.48 2.67 13.23
CA LYS A 48 10.06 2.71 13.59
C LYS A 48 9.38 3.91 12.92
N GLY A 49 8.11 3.74 12.59
CA GLY A 49 7.23 4.82 12.09
C GLY A 49 6.80 4.64 10.64
N PRO A 50 5.84 5.46 10.16
CA PRO A 50 5.31 5.33 8.82
C PRO A 50 6.29 5.93 7.80
N PHE A 51 6.93 5.08 7.01
CA PHE A 51 7.78 5.50 5.89
C PHE A 51 7.57 4.59 4.69
N ARG A 52 7.97 5.08 3.51
CA ARG A 52 7.99 4.27 2.29
C ARG A 52 9.38 3.90 1.82
N ILE A 53 9.44 2.75 1.16
CA ILE A 53 10.61 2.31 0.41
C ILE A 53 10.32 2.40 -1.09
N PHE A 54 11.37 2.58 -1.88
CA PHE A 54 11.27 2.56 -3.33
C PHE A 54 12.46 1.85 -3.95
N SER A 55 12.21 1.18 -5.06
CA SER A 55 13.20 0.48 -5.85
C SER A 55 13.23 1.06 -7.25
N THR A 56 14.39 1.51 -7.73
CA THR A 56 14.48 2.12 -9.06
C THR A 56 14.13 1.11 -10.16
N SER A 57 13.61 1.57 -11.29
CA SER A 57 13.15 0.69 -12.38
C SER A 57 14.25 -0.25 -12.89
N LYS A 58 15.48 0.26 -13.01
CA LYS A 58 16.65 -0.58 -13.37
C LYS A 58 16.89 -1.69 -12.36
N THR A 59 16.67 -1.43 -11.07
CA THR A 59 16.79 -2.43 -10.00
C THR A 59 15.65 -3.45 -10.06
N ILE A 60 14.41 -3.00 -10.32
CA ILE A 60 13.26 -3.90 -10.47
C ILE A 60 13.45 -4.84 -11.67
N ASN A 61 13.90 -4.30 -12.81
CA ASN A 61 14.09 -5.07 -14.05
C ASN A 61 15.24 -6.09 -14.02
N LEU A 62 16.12 -6.00 -13.02
CA LEU A 62 17.16 -7.02 -12.81
C LEU A 62 16.60 -8.30 -12.18
N ASP A 63 15.26 -8.43 -12.08
CA ASP A 63 14.54 -9.56 -11.50
C ASP A 63 15.15 -10.00 -10.17
N THR A 64 15.72 -9.05 -9.42
CA THR A 64 16.30 -9.33 -8.12
C THR A 64 15.26 -8.95 -7.10
N PRO A 65 14.68 -9.90 -6.34
CA PRO A 65 13.93 -9.52 -5.17
C PRO A 65 14.93 -8.86 -4.25
N ILE A 66 14.77 -7.56 -4.10
CA ILE A 66 15.62 -6.69 -3.31
C ILE A 66 15.69 -7.13 -1.83
N LEU A 67 14.81 -8.05 -1.44
CA LEU A 67 14.66 -8.64 -0.12
C LEU A 67 15.13 -10.10 -0.05
N LEU A 68 15.62 -10.71 -1.12
CA LEU A 68 16.14 -12.09 -1.10
C LEU A 68 17.67 -12.14 -1.01
N GLY A 69 18.07 -12.47 0.21
CA GLY A 69 19.20 -13.30 0.61
C GLY A 69 20.52 -13.19 -0.12
N ASN A 70 20.67 -13.89 -1.25
CA ASN A 70 21.97 -14.44 -1.64
C ASN A 70 22.24 -14.41 -3.15
N ALA A 71 23.52 -14.50 -3.50
CA ALA A 71 24.05 -14.63 -4.86
C ALA A 71 23.75 -16.02 -5.47
N VAL A 72 22.48 -16.31 -5.73
CA VAL A 72 22.06 -17.47 -6.52
C VAL A 72 21.20 -16.96 -7.68
N PRO A 73 21.36 -17.48 -8.91
CA PRO A 73 20.51 -17.10 -10.04
C PRO A 73 19.03 -17.26 -9.69
N PHE A 74 18.23 -16.32 -10.17
CA PHE A 74 16.78 -16.25 -10.05
C PHE A 74 16.11 -17.62 -10.33
N ASP A 75 15.45 -18.19 -9.32
CA ASP A 75 14.57 -19.34 -9.51
C ASP A 75 13.12 -18.84 -9.60
N LEU A 76 12.69 -18.60 -10.85
CA LEU A 76 11.35 -18.15 -11.24
C LEU A 76 10.21 -18.93 -10.57
N ILE A 77 10.42 -20.22 -10.31
CA ILE A 77 9.40 -21.09 -9.75
C ILE A 77 9.35 -20.90 -8.24
N LYS A 78 10.50 -20.83 -7.56
CA LYS A 78 10.59 -20.62 -6.11
C LYS A 78 10.03 -19.26 -5.68
N GLU A 79 10.24 -18.23 -6.47
CA GLU A 79 9.92 -16.85 -6.07
C GLU A 79 8.51 -16.39 -6.42
N LYS A 80 7.90 -16.94 -7.48
CA LYS A 80 6.51 -16.66 -7.86
C LYS A 80 5.50 -17.12 -6.78
N HIS A 81 5.91 -18.05 -5.92
CA HIS A 81 5.12 -18.56 -4.80
C HIS A 81 5.42 -17.86 -3.46
N LEU A 82 6.30 -16.87 -3.44
CA LEU A 82 6.56 -16.11 -2.22
C LEU A 82 5.39 -15.18 -1.89
N PRO A 83 4.93 -15.14 -0.64
CA PRO A 83 4.11 -14.02 -0.19
C PRO A 83 4.91 -12.72 -0.35
N SER A 84 4.21 -11.60 -0.57
CA SER A 84 4.85 -10.29 -0.63
C SER A 84 5.71 -10.07 0.62
N LEU A 85 7.03 -10.07 0.46
CA LEU A 85 7.98 -9.88 1.56
C LEU A 85 7.79 -8.51 2.23
N ASN A 86 7.29 -7.52 1.48
CA ASN A 86 6.85 -6.23 1.99
C ASN A 86 5.77 -6.38 3.08
N MET A 87 4.81 -7.30 2.91
CA MET A 87 3.80 -7.57 3.94
C MET A 87 4.39 -8.24 5.18
N ILE A 88 5.34 -9.16 5.02
CA ILE A 88 5.97 -9.88 6.14
C ILE A 88 6.76 -8.92 7.02
N TYR A 89 7.51 -8.00 6.41
CA TYR A 89 8.34 -7.03 7.12
C TYR A 89 7.64 -5.70 7.38
N HIS A 90 6.34 -5.59 7.06
CA HIS A 90 5.56 -4.35 7.15
C HIS A 90 6.20 -3.15 6.43
N PHE A 91 6.86 -3.39 5.32
CA PHE A 91 7.39 -2.35 4.45
C PHE A 91 6.31 -1.85 3.49
N HIS A 92 6.16 -0.54 3.42
CA HIS A 92 5.26 0.10 2.47
C HIS A 92 6.08 0.57 1.27
N ASP A 93 5.87 -0.02 0.09
CA ASP A 93 6.42 0.54 -1.13
C ASP A 93 5.43 1.52 -1.78
N ILE A 94 5.89 2.21 -2.83
CA ILE A 94 5.04 3.13 -3.60
C ILE A 94 4.12 2.39 -4.60
N TRP A 95 4.39 1.11 -4.87
CA TRP A 95 3.69 0.29 -5.86
C TRP A 95 2.41 -0.35 -5.29
N GLY A 96 2.40 -0.61 -3.99
CA GLY A 96 1.29 -1.24 -3.27
C GLY A 96 1.19 -2.74 -3.53
N ILE A 97 0.04 -3.32 -3.18
CA ILE A 97 -0.23 -4.77 -3.32
C ILE A 97 -1.00 -5.05 -4.63
N ASP A 98 -0.58 -6.10 -5.34
CA ASP A 98 -0.66 -6.26 -6.80
C ASP A 98 -1.93 -6.96 -7.33
N VAL A 99 -3.14 -6.43 -7.09
CA VAL A 99 -4.37 -7.10 -7.60
C VAL A 99 -5.41 -6.19 -8.26
N VAL A 100 -5.60 -4.95 -7.81
CA VAL A 100 -6.51 -3.97 -8.45
C VAL A 100 -5.95 -2.57 -8.24
N ARG A 101 -5.63 -1.87 -9.33
CA ARG A 101 -5.12 -0.49 -9.27
C ARG A 101 -6.08 0.48 -9.93
N LEU A 102 -6.21 1.65 -9.31
CA LEU A 102 -6.85 2.79 -9.95
C LEU A 102 -5.93 3.33 -11.05
N LYS A 103 -6.51 3.73 -12.20
CA LYS A 103 -5.77 4.31 -13.32
C LYS A 103 -4.80 5.43 -12.89
N LYS A 104 -5.25 6.37 -12.05
CA LYS A 104 -4.41 7.48 -11.57
C LYS A 104 -3.20 7.03 -10.72
N ASN A 105 -3.33 5.90 -10.01
CA ASN A 105 -2.19 5.34 -9.28
C ASN A 105 -1.16 4.76 -10.26
N ASP A 106 -1.65 4.06 -11.30
CA ASP A 106 -0.81 3.51 -12.36
C ASP A 106 -0.14 4.62 -13.19
N ASP A 107 -0.88 5.68 -13.56
CA ASP A 107 -0.37 6.82 -14.32
C ASP A 107 0.78 7.53 -13.58
N LEU A 108 0.65 7.78 -12.27
CA LEU A 108 1.73 8.40 -11.48
C LEU A 108 2.92 7.46 -11.33
N TYR A 109 2.68 6.19 -11.03
CA TYR A 109 3.77 5.22 -10.92
C TYR A 109 4.54 5.11 -12.23
N ARG A 110 3.84 5.00 -13.38
CA ARG A 110 4.47 4.97 -14.71
C ARG A 110 5.31 6.20 -14.97
N LYS A 111 4.86 7.39 -14.55
CA LYS A 111 5.69 8.60 -14.65
C LYS A 111 6.96 8.47 -13.82
N PHE A 112 6.85 7.92 -12.62
CA PHE A 112 7.98 7.74 -11.72
C PHE A 112 9.00 6.73 -12.22
N ILE A 113 8.58 5.57 -12.75
CA ILE A 113 9.52 4.56 -13.27
C ILE A 113 10.14 4.90 -14.61
N ASN A 114 9.52 5.79 -15.38
CA ASN A 114 10.05 6.26 -16.66
C ASN A 114 10.91 7.51 -16.53
N LEU A 115 11.20 7.98 -15.30
CA LEU A 115 12.14 9.06 -15.09
C LEU A 115 13.54 8.65 -15.59
N PRO A 116 14.27 9.51 -16.33
CA PRO A 116 15.64 9.23 -16.74
C PRO A 116 16.57 8.97 -15.55
N SER A 117 16.35 9.69 -14.45
CA SER A 117 16.98 9.48 -13.16
C SER A 117 16.01 9.86 -12.06
N ILE A 118 16.08 9.17 -10.92
CA ILE A 118 15.33 9.57 -9.72
C ILE A 118 15.71 10.99 -9.27
N SER A 119 16.94 11.42 -9.58
CA SER A 119 17.44 12.75 -9.29
C SER A 119 16.80 13.85 -10.14
N SER A 120 16.14 13.51 -11.25
CA SER A 120 15.53 14.50 -12.14
C SER A 120 14.17 15.01 -11.67
N SER A 121 13.64 14.51 -10.54
CA SER A 121 12.31 14.86 -10.03
C SER A 121 12.25 14.90 -8.49
N HIS A 122 11.20 15.51 -7.97
CA HIS A 122 10.82 15.54 -6.54
C HIS A 122 9.76 14.50 -6.18
N LEU A 123 9.39 13.61 -7.10
CA LEU A 123 8.36 12.61 -6.83
C LEU A 123 8.69 11.67 -5.66
N VAL A 124 9.97 11.44 -5.35
CA VAL A 124 10.43 10.72 -4.14
C VAL A 124 9.88 11.38 -2.88
N ASP A 125 9.97 12.71 -2.83
CA ASP A 125 9.51 13.53 -1.72
C ASP A 125 7.98 13.52 -1.67
N VAL A 126 7.31 13.60 -2.83
CA VAL A 126 5.84 13.55 -2.90
C VAL A 126 5.28 12.26 -2.30
N TYR A 127 5.93 11.11 -2.52
CA TYR A 127 5.53 9.83 -1.94
C TYR A 127 5.92 9.63 -0.47
N GLY A 128 6.75 10.50 0.11
CA GLY A 128 7.31 10.31 1.45
C GLY A 128 8.23 9.09 1.55
N VAL A 129 9.01 8.85 0.49
CA VAL A 129 10.00 7.77 0.45
C VAL A 129 11.17 8.13 1.35
N LYS A 130 11.53 7.21 2.24
CA LYS A 130 12.68 7.35 3.14
C LYS A 130 13.88 6.54 2.67
N TYR A 131 13.65 5.39 2.05
CA TYR A 131 14.70 4.53 1.52
C TYR A 131 14.54 4.28 0.03
N VAL A 132 15.63 4.43 -0.71
CA VAL A 132 15.71 4.12 -2.14
C VAL A 132 16.72 3.01 -2.34
N ILE A 133 16.34 2.01 -3.11
CA ILE A 133 17.17 0.89 -3.47
C ILE A 133 17.48 1.01 -4.96
N SER A 134 18.76 1.15 -5.28
CA SER A 134 19.21 1.38 -6.65
C SER A 134 20.46 0.60 -6.99
N VAL A 135 20.58 0.21 -8.26
CA VAL A 135 21.85 -0.29 -8.83
C VAL A 135 22.69 0.82 -9.44
N THR A 136 22.05 1.92 -9.83
CA THR A 136 22.73 3.13 -10.30
C THR A 136 23.22 3.94 -9.11
N SER A 137 24.43 4.51 -9.19
CA SER A 137 24.90 5.38 -8.10
C SER A 137 24.08 6.67 -8.04
N LEU A 138 23.67 7.04 -6.83
CA LEU A 138 23.00 8.30 -6.51
C LEU A 138 23.89 9.25 -5.69
N GLU A 139 25.19 8.97 -5.61
CA GLU A 139 26.14 9.73 -4.77
C GLU A 139 26.33 11.18 -5.21
N GLU A 140 26.05 11.48 -6.49
CA GLU A 140 26.09 12.85 -7.03
C GLU A 140 24.92 13.71 -6.54
N ASP A 141 23.82 13.11 -6.08
CA ASP A 141 22.66 13.83 -5.59
C ASP A 141 22.71 13.98 -4.05
N PRO A 142 22.88 15.21 -3.53
CA PRO A 142 23.11 15.43 -2.10
C PRO A 142 21.91 15.07 -1.22
N ARG A 143 20.72 14.84 -1.80
CA ARG A 143 19.52 14.41 -1.07
C ARG A 143 19.62 12.98 -0.56
N PHE A 144 20.45 12.17 -1.21
CA PHE A 144 20.63 10.76 -0.87
C PHE A 144 21.90 10.55 -0.06
N GLU A 145 21.82 9.65 0.90
CA GLU A 145 22.93 9.20 1.74
C GLU A 145 23.09 7.69 1.52
N LEU A 146 24.26 7.24 1.07
CA LEU A 146 24.52 5.82 0.91
C LEU A 146 24.65 5.16 2.30
N ILE A 147 23.74 4.23 2.61
CA ILE A 147 23.74 3.47 3.87
C ILE A 147 24.46 2.14 3.72
N TYR A 148 24.24 1.46 2.59
CA TYR A 148 24.81 0.15 2.32
C TYR A 148 25.00 -0.07 0.83
N ALA A 149 26.06 -0.78 0.46
CA ALA A 149 26.28 -1.30 -0.88
C ALA A 149 26.67 -2.77 -0.77
N ARG A 150 26.05 -3.63 -1.58
CA ARG A 150 26.37 -5.05 -1.66
C ARG A 150 27.68 -5.21 -2.45
N LEU A 151 28.78 -5.34 -1.72
CA LEU A 151 30.14 -5.49 -2.27
C LEU A 151 30.77 -6.84 -1.88
N GLU A 152 30.07 -7.65 -1.08
CA GLU A 152 30.59 -8.91 -0.57
C GLU A 152 30.91 -9.89 -1.71
N GLY A 153 32.14 -10.40 -1.73
CA GLY A 153 32.59 -11.34 -2.75
C GLY A 153 32.95 -10.72 -4.10
N LEU A 154 32.98 -9.39 -4.21
CA LEU A 154 33.44 -8.69 -5.42
C LEU A 154 34.90 -8.24 -5.27
N GLU A 155 35.68 -8.41 -6.34
CA GLU A 155 37.06 -7.93 -6.43
C GLU A 155 37.11 -6.54 -7.09
N GLY A 156 37.91 -5.63 -6.52
CA GLY A 156 38.12 -4.27 -7.02
C GLY A 156 38.06 -3.19 -5.93
N GLU A 157 38.37 -1.96 -6.31
CA GLU A 157 38.25 -0.81 -5.39
C GLU A 157 36.79 -0.44 -5.15
N ARG A 158 36.48 0.02 -3.93
CA ARG A 158 35.11 0.34 -3.51
C ARG A 158 34.48 1.36 -4.45
N GLU A 159 35.21 2.43 -4.79
CA GLU A 159 34.78 3.51 -5.67
C GLU A 159 34.40 3.00 -7.06
N GLU A 160 35.15 2.03 -7.60
CA GLU A 160 34.85 1.40 -8.88
C GLU A 160 33.62 0.49 -8.78
N LEU A 161 33.54 -0.32 -7.73
CA LEU A 161 32.40 -1.22 -7.49
C LEU A 161 31.09 -0.45 -7.25
N LEU A 162 31.16 0.76 -6.68
CA LEU A 162 30.01 1.65 -6.55
C LEU A 162 29.54 2.21 -7.89
N ARG A 163 30.42 2.34 -8.88
CA ARG A 163 30.03 2.73 -10.25
C ARG A 163 29.42 1.56 -11.05
N LYS A 164 29.68 0.31 -10.65
CA LYS A 164 29.07 -0.90 -11.22
C LYS A 164 27.61 -1.08 -10.78
N GLU A 165 26.90 -2.01 -11.40
CA GLU A 165 25.50 -2.38 -11.12
C GLU A 165 25.33 -3.16 -9.79
N THR A 166 26.08 -2.76 -8.76
CA THR A 166 25.93 -3.27 -7.40
C THR A 166 24.68 -2.71 -6.75
N ILE A 167 23.98 -3.53 -5.96
CA ILE A 167 22.78 -3.10 -5.23
C ILE A 167 23.18 -2.19 -4.07
N LYS A 168 22.54 -1.02 -3.99
CA LYS A 168 22.80 0.02 -3.00
C LYS A 168 21.51 0.43 -2.31
N LEU A 169 21.60 0.69 -1.01
CA LEU A 169 20.55 1.25 -0.18
C LEU A 169 20.93 2.69 0.17
N TYR A 170 20.06 3.61 -0.23
CA TYR A 170 20.17 5.03 0.05
C TYR A 170 19.07 5.46 1.03
N ARG A 171 19.42 6.33 1.97
CA ARG A 171 18.48 7.08 2.81
C ARG A 171 18.25 8.46 2.20
N VAL A 172 17.00 8.89 2.14
CA VAL A 172 16.64 10.27 1.84
C VAL A 172 16.89 11.11 3.09
N LYS A 173 17.76 12.13 3.03
CA LYS A 173 18.19 12.91 4.21
C LYS A 173 17.05 13.71 4.85
N LYS A 174 16.11 14.21 4.05
CA LYS A 174 14.96 15.01 4.50
C LYS A 174 13.69 14.50 3.84
N PRO A 175 13.21 13.30 4.21
CA PRO A 175 12.02 12.74 3.60
C PRO A 175 10.81 13.56 4.01
N SER A 176 9.98 13.90 3.04
CA SER A 176 8.66 14.48 3.29
C SER A 176 7.81 13.51 4.12
N PRO A 177 7.10 13.99 5.16
CA PRO A 177 6.29 13.11 5.98
C PRO A 177 5.08 12.60 5.20
N LYS A 178 4.62 11.39 5.54
CA LYS A 178 3.44 10.75 4.92
C LYS A 178 2.15 11.58 5.08
N ALA A 179 2.05 12.33 6.18
CA ALA A 179 0.95 13.23 6.47
C ALA A 179 1.47 14.66 6.61
N GLN A 180 0.87 15.61 5.90
CA GLN A 180 1.30 16.98 5.82
C GLN A 180 0.12 17.92 5.97
N ILE A 181 0.33 19.01 6.70
CA ILE A 181 -0.65 20.11 6.78
C ILE A 181 -0.18 21.19 5.80
N VAL A 182 -1.01 21.50 4.83
CA VAL A 182 -0.72 22.46 3.75
C VAL A 182 -1.74 23.59 3.80
N LYS A 183 -1.26 24.84 3.67
CA LYS A 183 -2.10 26.05 3.79
C LYS A 183 -2.62 26.49 2.43
N ASP A 184 -1.74 26.53 1.44
CA ASP A 184 -2.08 26.97 0.09
C ASP A 184 -2.61 25.81 -0.76
N PHE A 185 -3.62 26.09 -1.57
CA PHE A 185 -4.12 25.15 -2.57
C PHE A 185 -4.34 25.82 -3.92
N LYS A 186 -4.31 25.00 -4.97
CA LYS A 186 -4.66 25.39 -6.35
C LYS A 186 -5.65 24.37 -6.88
N VAL A 187 -6.83 24.82 -7.27
CA VAL A 187 -7.81 23.98 -7.95
C VAL A 187 -7.51 24.00 -9.45
N MET A 188 -7.46 22.83 -10.08
CA MET A 188 -7.13 22.69 -11.49
C MET A 188 -7.80 21.45 -12.09
N ASP A 189 -7.88 21.42 -13.43
CA ASP A 189 -8.42 20.27 -14.15
C ASP A 189 -7.59 19.01 -13.82
N PRO A 190 -8.23 17.85 -13.57
CA PRO A 190 -7.53 16.59 -13.27
C PRO A 190 -6.41 16.19 -14.24
N LYS A 191 -6.49 16.62 -15.51
CA LYS A 191 -5.46 16.32 -16.53
C LYS A 191 -4.19 17.15 -16.35
N GLU A 192 -4.29 18.36 -15.81
CA GLU A 192 -3.18 19.29 -15.63
C GLU A 192 -2.41 19.04 -14.32
N ILE A 193 -3.02 18.33 -13.36
CA ILE A 193 -2.41 18.09 -12.04
C ILE A 193 -1.13 17.24 -12.15
N LEU A 194 -1.14 16.16 -12.93
CA LEU A 194 0.02 15.28 -13.02
C LEU A 194 1.23 15.98 -13.67
N PRO A 195 1.10 16.68 -14.82
CA PRO A 195 2.19 17.49 -15.37
C PRO A 195 2.75 18.51 -14.37
N GLU A 196 1.88 19.30 -13.71
CA GLU A 196 2.29 20.31 -12.72
C GLU A 196 3.04 19.67 -11.54
N MET A 197 2.58 18.51 -11.06
CA MET A 197 3.16 17.84 -9.89
C MET A 197 4.53 17.21 -10.18
N VAL A 198 4.80 16.82 -11.43
CA VAL A 198 6.09 16.23 -11.85
C VAL A 198 7.15 17.31 -12.05
N ASP A 199 6.73 18.56 -12.22
CA ASP A 199 7.62 19.72 -12.37
C ASP A 199 8.59 19.84 -11.19
N LYS A 200 9.81 20.30 -11.46
CA LYS A 200 10.86 20.43 -10.44
C LYS A 200 10.56 21.50 -9.41
N ASP A 201 9.73 22.49 -9.74
CA ASP A 201 9.40 23.59 -8.83
C ASP A 201 8.25 23.22 -7.88
N PHE A 202 7.59 22.07 -8.09
CA PHE A 202 6.48 21.64 -7.25
C PHE A 202 6.96 21.16 -5.87
N GLN A 203 6.44 21.81 -4.82
CA GLN A 203 6.72 21.47 -3.42
C GLN A 203 5.43 21.07 -2.70
N SER A 204 5.25 19.77 -2.49
CA SER A 204 4.05 19.18 -1.88
C SER A 204 3.72 19.71 -0.48
N GLY A 205 4.74 20.10 0.29
CA GLY A 205 4.57 20.66 1.63
C GLY A 205 4.14 22.14 1.67
N ARG A 206 4.22 22.86 0.55
CA ARG A 206 3.82 24.28 0.47
C ARG A 206 2.45 24.46 -0.16
N LYS A 207 2.17 23.75 -1.25
CA LYS A 207 0.95 23.90 -2.03
C LYS A 207 0.37 22.54 -2.42
N VAL A 208 -0.93 22.38 -2.23
CA VAL A 208 -1.66 21.18 -2.67
C VAL A 208 -2.48 21.46 -3.92
N LEU A 209 -2.41 20.56 -4.89
CA LEU A 209 -3.22 20.61 -6.11
C LEU A 209 -4.50 19.82 -5.87
N LEU A 210 -5.66 20.43 -6.08
CA LEU A 210 -6.97 19.82 -5.85
C LEU A 210 -7.79 19.76 -7.13
N GLU A 211 -8.64 18.73 -7.25
CA GLU A 211 -9.60 18.61 -8.35
C GLU A 211 -10.90 19.39 -8.12
N GLU A 212 -11.13 19.81 -6.88
CA GLU A 212 -12.35 20.49 -6.46
C GLU A 212 -12.07 21.49 -5.36
N VAL A 213 -12.95 22.49 -5.22
CA VAL A 213 -12.82 23.53 -4.19
C VAL A 213 -13.05 22.92 -2.80
N PRO A 214 -12.12 23.12 -1.84
CA PRO A 214 -12.29 22.61 -0.48
C PRO A 214 -13.42 23.36 0.25
N GLN A 215 -14.20 22.62 1.05
CA GLN A 215 -15.28 23.16 1.86
C GLN A 215 -15.01 22.92 3.35
N TRP A 216 -14.99 23.98 4.14
CA TRP A 216 -14.68 23.94 5.57
C TRP A 216 -15.96 23.80 6.39
N ASN A 217 -16.44 22.57 6.55
CA ASN A 217 -17.78 22.29 7.09
C ASN A 217 -17.83 22.12 8.63
N HIS A 218 -16.68 21.98 9.29
CA HIS A 218 -16.64 21.91 10.74
C HIS A 218 -16.75 23.28 11.39
N GLN A 219 -17.25 23.31 12.63
CA GLN A 219 -17.08 24.46 13.50
C GLN A 219 -15.64 24.49 14.02
N ASN A 220 -15.16 25.66 14.44
CA ASN A 220 -13.88 25.75 15.14
C ASN A 220 -13.96 24.86 16.38
N SER A 221 -13.06 23.88 16.50
CA SER A 221 -12.98 23.07 17.71
C SER A 221 -12.64 24.01 18.87
N THR A 222 -13.41 23.95 19.95
CA THR A 222 -13.03 24.63 21.20
C THR A 222 -11.61 24.19 21.57
N PRO A 223 -10.76 25.11 22.06
CA PRO A 223 -9.41 24.76 22.48
C PRO A 223 -9.51 23.83 23.69
N ASP A 224 -9.56 22.52 23.46
CA ASP A 224 -9.55 21.55 24.53
C ASP A 224 -8.17 21.56 25.18
N SER A 225 -8.19 21.61 26.51
CA SER A 225 -7.09 21.83 27.46
C SER A 225 -6.07 20.70 27.53
N LEU A 226 -5.77 20.05 26.40
CA LEU A 226 -4.75 19.01 26.26
C LEU A 226 -3.57 19.57 25.47
N THR A 227 -2.91 20.58 26.04
CA THR A 227 -1.56 20.99 25.62
C THR A 227 -0.57 19.91 26.05
N ILE A 228 -0.39 18.91 25.19
CA ILE A 228 0.85 18.14 25.16
C ILE A 228 1.74 18.79 24.09
N GLY A 229 2.54 19.78 24.52
CA GLY A 229 3.60 20.39 23.72
C GLY A 229 3.27 21.75 23.12
N ASP A 230 4.24 22.66 23.16
CA ASP A 230 4.22 24.03 22.60
C ASP A 230 4.21 24.07 21.06
N GLU A 231 4.05 22.94 20.38
CA GLU A 231 4.06 22.88 18.93
C GLU A 231 2.76 23.48 18.35
N LYS A 232 2.90 24.61 17.65
CA LYS A 232 1.78 25.31 16.99
C LYS A 232 1.17 24.52 15.83
N LYS A 233 1.91 23.55 15.27
CA LYS A 233 1.49 22.74 14.12
C LYS A 233 2.15 21.37 14.15
N PHE A 234 1.36 20.29 14.23
CA PHE A 234 1.90 18.93 14.19
C PHE A 234 0.90 17.93 13.61
N VAL A 235 1.43 16.80 13.14
CA VAL A 235 0.66 15.60 12.81
C VAL A 235 1.28 14.41 13.52
N LYS A 236 0.50 13.73 14.35
CA LYS A 236 0.92 12.55 15.09
C LYS A 236 0.06 11.36 14.71
N PHE A 237 0.70 10.28 14.26
CA PHE A 237 0.04 9.01 14.00
C PHE A 237 -0.30 8.35 15.34
N ILE A 238 -1.59 8.06 15.58
CA ILE A 238 -2.06 7.36 16.78
C ILE A 238 -2.10 5.86 16.50
N SER A 239 -2.69 5.47 15.37
CA SER A 239 -2.76 4.08 14.94
C SER A 239 -2.92 3.99 13.43
N GLU A 240 -2.36 2.93 12.84
CA GLU A 240 -2.45 2.66 11.42
C GLU A 240 -2.62 1.16 11.19
N THR A 241 -3.72 0.79 10.53
CA THR A 241 -4.02 -0.57 10.08
C THR A 241 -4.47 -0.53 8.63
N ASN A 242 -4.67 -1.69 8.00
CA ASN A 242 -5.07 -1.77 6.59
C ASN A 242 -6.42 -1.07 6.29
N ASN A 243 -7.32 -0.99 7.27
CA ASN A 243 -8.68 -0.45 7.10
C ASN A 243 -8.98 0.77 7.98
N ARG A 244 -8.04 1.23 8.81
CA ARG A 244 -8.23 2.39 9.67
C ARG A 244 -6.91 3.16 9.86
N LEU A 245 -6.98 4.48 9.84
CA LEU A 245 -5.88 5.37 10.19
C LEU A 245 -6.41 6.43 11.15
N SER A 246 -5.75 6.60 12.30
CA SER A 246 -6.14 7.59 13.30
C SER A 246 -4.97 8.54 13.58
N LEU A 247 -5.22 9.84 13.53
CA LEU A 247 -4.23 10.90 13.64
C LEU A 247 -4.67 11.94 14.67
N GLN A 248 -3.71 12.48 15.42
CA GLN A 248 -3.87 13.74 16.13
C GLN A 248 -3.23 14.84 15.30
N VAL A 249 -3.98 15.88 14.99
CA VAL A 249 -3.53 16.99 14.14
C VAL A 249 -3.75 18.30 14.86
N ARG A 250 -2.76 19.19 14.85
CA ARG A 250 -2.91 20.57 15.32
C ARG A 250 -2.49 21.53 14.23
N THR A 251 -3.29 22.56 14.02
CA THR A 251 -3.02 23.66 13.09
C THR A 251 -3.50 24.98 13.69
N ASP A 252 -2.78 26.07 13.42
CA ASP A 252 -3.09 27.41 13.90
C ASP A 252 -4.09 28.16 13.01
N GLU A 253 -4.28 27.68 11.79
CA GLU A 253 -5.20 28.23 10.81
C GLU A 253 -5.90 27.15 9.97
N LYS A 254 -6.85 27.60 9.16
CA LYS A 254 -7.53 26.78 8.15
C LYS A 254 -6.51 26.15 7.21
N SER A 255 -6.53 24.84 7.11
CA SER A 255 -5.51 24.08 6.39
C SER A 255 -6.04 22.76 5.85
N ILE A 256 -5.30 22.18 4.91
CA ILE A 256 -5.59 20.90 4.29
C ILE A 256 -4.61 19.87 4.86
N LEU A 257 -5.13 18.81 5.48
CA LEU A 257 -4.33 17.64 5.79
C LEU A 257 -4.25 16.76 4.54
N VAL A 258 -3.06 16.66 3.97
CA VAL A 258 -2.74 15.79 2.84
C VAL A 258 -2.08 14.52 3.36
N LEU A 259 -2.63 13.37 2.99
CA LEU A 259 -2.01 12.07 3.22
C LEU A 259 -1.51 11.53 1.90
N SER A 260 -0.25 11.13 1.83
CA SER A 260 0.32 10.51 0.64
C SER A 260 -0.24 9.11 0.36
N ASP A 261 -1.44 8.76 0.83
CA ASP A 261 -2.15 7.51 0.53
C ASP A 261 -3.15 7.68 -0.61
N THR A 262 -3.41 6.60 -1.34
CA THR A 262 -4.32 6.60 -2.49
C THR A 262 -5.76 6.97 -2.09
N HIS A 263 -6.34 7.93 -2.80
CA HIS A 263 -7.76 8.26 -2.73
C HIS A 263 -8.58 7.16 -3.43
N TYR A 264 -8.94 6.15 -2.65
CA TYR A 264 -9.69 4.98 -3.12
C TYR A 264 -11.17 5.02 -2.69
N PRO A 265 -12.13 4.66 -3.57
CA PRO A 265 -13.55 4.63 -3.21
C PRO A 265 -13.85 3.69 -2.04
N GLY A 266 -14.65 4.14 -1.07
CA GLY A 266 -15.02 3.36 0.12
C GLY A 266 -14.30 3.79 1.40
N TRP A 267 -13.30 4.68 1.31
CA TRP A 267 -12.81 5.39 2.48
C TRP A 267 -13.78 6.48 2.92
N LYS A 268 -13.98 6.59 4.23
CA LYS A 268 -14.65 7.69 4.92
C LYS A 268 -13.65 8.38 5.83
N ALA A 269 -13.80 9.69 5.99
CA ALA A 269 -13.00 10.46 6.94
C ALA A 269 -13.92 11.08 7.98
N PHE A 270 -13.42 11.18 9.20
CA PHE A 270 -14.10 11.83 10.31
C PHE A 270 -13.12 12.79 10.98
N VAL A 271 -13.56 14.00 11.25
CA VAL A 271 -12.82 14.96 12.08
C VAL A 271 -13.68 15.23 13.31
N ASP A 272 -13.10 15.00 14.48
CA ASP A 272 -13.78 15.15 15.77
C ASP A 272 -15.13 14.39 15.80
N GLY A 273 -15.16 13.22 15.16
CA GLY A 273 -16.33 12.33 15.07
C GLY A 273 -17.36 12.68 14.01
N ARG A 274 -17.21 13.78 13.25
CA ARG A 274 -18.13 14.18 12.18
C ARG A 274 -17.57 13.77 10.81
N GLU A 275 -18.41 13.15 9.99
CA GLU A 275 -18.01 12.69 8.65
C GLU A 275 -17.67 13.86 7.74
N GLU A 276 -16.55 13.74 7.02
CA GLU A 276 -16.08 14.72 6.06
C GLU A 276 -15.86 14.16 4.69
N LYS A 277 -15.99 15.06 3.72
CA LYS A 277 -15.64 14.77 2.34
C LYS A 277 -14.12 14.64 2.21
N ILE A 278 -13.69 13.48 1.69
CA ILE A 278 -12.31 13.27 1.26
C ILE A 278 -12.11 13.94 -0.09
N LEU A 279 -11.16 14.86 -0.15
CA LEU A 279 -10.73 15.53 -1.37
C LEU A 279 -9.64 14.69 -2.07
N ARG A 280 -9.60 14.77 -3.41
CA ARG A 280 -8.45 14.27 -4.17
C ARG A 280 -7.39 15.36 -4.23
N ALA A 281 -6.22 15.06 -3.69
CA ALA A 281 -5.06 15.93 -3.67
C ALA A 281 -3.93 15.36 -4.51
N ASN A 282 -3.12 16.23 -5.11
CA ASN A 282 -1.85 15.88 -5.73
C ASN A 282 -1.99 14.61 -6.61
N TYR A 283 -2.93 14.71 -7.55
CA TYR A 283 -3.34 13.73 -8.54
C TYR A 283 -4.07 12.47 -8.02
N HIS A 284 -3.51 11.77 -7.02
CA HIS A 284 -4.10 10.51 -6.54
C HIS A 284 -4.18 10.40 -5.02
N PHE A 285 -3.64 11.35 -4.28
CA PHE A 285 -3.61 11.30 -2.82
C PHE A 285 -4.93 11.75 -2.22
N ARG A 286 -5.15 11.43 -0.96
CA ARG A 286 -6.34 11.86 -0.21
C ARG A 286 -6.01 13.05 0.68
N ALA A 287 -6.95 13.96 0.78
CA ALA A 287 -6.85 15.10 1.67
C ALA A 287 -8.17 15.39 2.36
N ILE A 288 -8.08 16.06 3.51
CA ILE A 288 -9.23 16.56 4.24
C ILE A 288 -8.99 17.98 4.73
N THR A 289 -10.09 18.51 5.18
CA THR A 289 -10.41 19.87 5.50
C THR A 289 -10.26 20.08 7.00
N LEU A 290 -9.44 21.02 7.47
CA LEU A 290 -9.26 21.31 8.90
C LEU A 290 -9.38 22.82 9.17
N ASN A 291 -10.16 23.18 10.19
CA ASN A 291 -10.12 24.53 10.75
C ASN A 291 -8.89 24.69 11.66
N ASN A 292 -8.73 25.89 12.25
CA ASN A 292 -7.75 26.06 13.30
C ASN A 292 -8.15 25.27 14.56
N GLY A 293 -7.17 24.68 15.23
CA GLY A 293 -7.39 23.92 16.45
C GLY A 293 -6.61 22.61 16.52
N SER A 294 -6.95 21.83 17.53
CA SER A 294 -6.52 20.44 17.68
C SER A 294 -7.68 19.55 17.25
N HIS A 295 -7.40 18.58 16.40
CA HIS A 295 -8.36 17.69 15.79
C HIS A 295 -7.94 16.25 15.93
N ARG A 296 -8.90 15.39 16.21
CA ARG A 296 -8.76 13.95 16.01
C ARG A 296 -9.32 13.61 14.63
N VAL A 297 -8.47 13.02 13.79
CA VAL A 297 -8.81 12.63 12.42
C VAL A 297 -8.79 11.12 12.30
N ASP A 298 -9.91 10.53 11.88
CA ASP A 298 -10.05 9.09 11.67
C ASP A 298 -10.43 8.82 10.21
N PHE A 299 -9.64 8.02 9.49
CA PHE A 299 -10.00 7.44 8.21
C PHE A 299 -10.41 5.99 8.40
N MET A 300 -11.51 5.57 7.79
CA MET A 300 -12.05 4.22 7.89
C MET A 300 -12.44 3.70 6.51
N PHE A 301 -12.01 2.49 6.18
CA PHE A 301 -12.41 1.80 4.96
C PHE A 301 -13.71 1.03 5.19
N ASP A 302 -14.81 1.54 4.64
CA ASP A 302 -16.18 1.04 4.80
C ASP A 302 -16.89 0.93 3.42
N PRO A 303 -16.44 0.03 2.52
CA PRO A 303 -16.96 -0.05 1.16
C PRO A 303 -18.37 -0.64 1.10
N ILE A 304 -19.26 0.01 0.35
CA ILE A 304 -20.65 -0.44 0.12
C ILE A 304 -20.67 -1.82 -0.59
N SER A 305 -19.72 -2.07 -1.50
CA SER A 305 -19.62 -3.34 -2.22
C SER A 305 -19.47 -4.55 -1.31
N PHE A 306 -18.71 -4.42 -0.22
CA PHE A 306 -18.54 -5.49 0.77
C PHE A 306 -19.86 -5.78 1.50
N LYS A 307 -20.59 -4.73 1.90
CA LYS A 307 -21.90 -4.87 2.56
C LYS A 307 -22.92 -5.56 1.65
N LEU A 308 -22.96 -5.17 0.38
CA LEU A 308 -23.83 -5.81 -0.63
C LEU A 308 -23.44 -7.27 -0.87
N GLY A 309 -22.15 -7.55 -1.02
CA GLY A 309 -21.64 -8.92 -1.19
C GLY A 309 -22.02 -9.82 0.00
N ALA A 310 -21.80 -9.34 1.23
CA ALA A 310 -22.20 -10.06 2.45
C ALA A 310 -23.71 -10.33 2.48
N GLY A 311 -24.54 -9.35 2.11
CA GLY A 311 -25.99 -9.52 2.01
C GLY A 311 -26.40 -10.60 1.00
N ILE A 312 -25.82 -10.59 -0.19
CA ILE A 312 -26.05 -11.61 -1.23
C ILE A 312 -25.62 -13.00 -0.74
N THR A 313 -24.45 -13.11 -0.11
CA THR A 313 -23.96 -14.38 0.44
C THR A 313 -24.89 -14.93 1.51
N LEU A 314 -25.40 -14.08 2.42
CA LEU A 314 -26.34 -14.50 3.46
C LEU A 314 -27.66 -14.99 2.87
N VAL A 315 -28.23 -14.26 1.90
CA VAL A 315 -29.47 -14.67 1.21
C VAL A 315 -29.26 -15.97 0.44
N GLY A 316 -28.16 -16.09 -0.31
CA GLY A 316 -27.82 -17.30 -1.05
C GLY A 316 -27.63 -18.52 -0.13
N GLY A 317 -26.92 -18.33 0.99
CA GLY A 317 -26.75 -19.36 2.01
C GLY A 317 -28.08 -19.80 2.64
N ALA A 318 -28.96 -18.86 2.96
CA ALA A 318 -30.28 -19.15 3.48
C ALA A 318 -31.14 -19.96 2.49
N LEU A 319 -31.14 -19.58 1.20
CA LEU A 319 -31.87 -20.31 0.17
C LEU A 319 -31.33 -21.74 -0.03
N LEU A 320 -30.01 -21.92 0.01
CA LEU A 320 -29.39 -23.25 -0.07
C LEU A 320 -29.76 -24.12 1.13
N LEU A 321 -29.76 -23.56 2.34
CA LEU A 321 -30.19 -24.26 3.56
C LEU A 321 -31.67 -24.65 3.50
N ILE A 322 -32.55 -23.73 3.06
CA ILE A 322 -33.98 -24.00 2.89
C ILE A 322 -34.19 -25.13 1.87
N GLY A 323 -33.53 -25.05 0.70
CA GLY A 323 -33.58 -26.09 -0.32
C GLY A 323 -33.10 -27.45 0.20
N TRP A 324 -32.02 -27.47 0.97
CA TRP A 324 -31.49 -28.69 1.58
C TRP A 324 -32.47 -29.31 2.59
N VAL A 325 -33.10 -28.51 3.44
CA VAL A 325 -34.12 -28.96 4.40
C VAL A 325 -35.33 -29.57 3.68
N ILE A 326 -35.83 -28.92 2.62
CA ILE A 326 -36.96 -29.42 1.83
C ILE A 326 -36.60 -30.77 1.18
N LEU A 327 -35.41 -30.88 0.57
CA LEU A 327 -34.95 -32.12 -0.03
C LEU A 327 -34.81 -33.26 0.99
N ARG A 328 -34.26 -32.98 2.18
CA ARG A 328 -34.18 -33.99 3.26
C ARG A 328 -35.55 -34.46 3.73
N ARG A 329 -36.50 -33.54 3.93
CA ARG A 329 -37.88 -33.89 4.34
C ARG A 329 -38.55 -34.80 3.29
N ASN A 330 -38.37 -34.50 2.00
CA ASN A 330 -38.94 -35.32 0.93
C ASN A 330 -38.29 -36.72 0.86
N LEU A 331 -36.98 -36.84 1.08
CA LEU A 331 -36.29 -38.14 1.12
C LEU A 331 -36.72 -39.00 2.31
N TRP A 332 -36.99 -38.40 3.48
CA TRP A 332 -37.55 -39.12 4.63
C TRP A 332 -38.97 -39.61 4.38
N LYS A 333 -39.84 -38.81 3.75
CA LYS A 333 -41.19 -39.25 3.37
C LYS A 333 -41.16 -40.45 2.42
N ILE A 334 -40.27 -40.44 1.42
CA ILE A 334 -40.13 -41.56 0.48
C ILE A 334 -39.65 -42.84 1.17
N LYS A 335 -38.69 -42.75 2.09
CA LYS A 335 -38.21 -43.93 2.85
C LYS A 335 -39.24 -44.46 3.86
N GLY A 336 -40.05 -43.58 4.44
CA GLY A 336 -41.13 -43.97 5.36
C GLY A 336 -42.33 -44.63 4.67
N ALA A 337 -42.57 -44.34 3.39
CA ALA A 337 -43.64 -44.96 2.59
C ALA A 337 -43.26 -46.32 1.96
N GLN A 338 -42.00 -46.77 2.11
CA GLN A 338 -41.53 -48.09 1.65
C GLN A 338 -41.38 -49.12 2.79
N ARG A 339 -41.73 -48.75 4.02
CA ARG A 339 -41.94 -49.66 5.15
C ARG A 339 -43.42 -49.72 5.42
#